data_AF-A0A968ANQ8-F1
#
_entry.id   AF-A0A968ANQ8-F1
#
_cell.length_a   1.000
_cell.length_b   1.000
_cell.length_c   1.000
_cell.angle_alpha   90.00
_cell.angle_beta   90.00
_cell.angle_gamma   90.00
#
_symmetry.space_group_name_H-M   'P 1'
#
loop_
_entity.id
_entity.type
_entity.pdbx_description
1 polymer ?
#
loop_
_entity_poly.entity_id
_entity_poly.type
_entity_poly.pdbx_seq_one_letter_code
_entity_poly.pdbx_strand_id
1 'polypeptide(L)'
;QSLLLVTEKAQRYMVNVLISRREAVNAGAEEFAPELFLQADEELRSAAQAIRDDKLQNAERIIKDCEKLYQQAELEAIRSNLLGETQILIQESRDLGAEQLAPE
;
A
#
# COMPACT_ATOMS: atom_id res chain seq x y z
N GLN A 1 -24.32 26.18 -4.15
CA GLN A 1 -23.55 25.39 -5.13
C GLN A 1 -22.18 24.92 -4.60
N SER A 2 -21.59 25.56 -3.58
CA SER A 2 -20.28 25.17 -3.03
C SER A 2 -20.26 23.85 -2.28
N LEU A 3 -21.25 23.57 -1.41
CA LEU A 3 -21.23 22.40 -0.53
C LEU A 3 -21.31 21.06 -1.30
N LEU A 4 -22.14 20.98 -2.34
CA LEU A 4 -22.33 19.76 -3.14
C LEU A 4 -21.06 19.35 -3.91
N LEU A 5 -20.38 20.34 -4.50
CA LEU A 5 -19.11 20.14 -5.21
C LEU A 5 -17.99 19.69 -4.25
N VAL A 6 -18.02 20.19 -3.02
CA VAL A 6 -17.08 19.82 -1.96
C VAL A 6 -17.27 18.36 -1.53
N THR A 7 -18.52 17.94 -1.28
CA THR A 7 -18.81 16.54 -0.92
C THR A 7 -18.47 15.58 -2.05
N GLU A 8 -18.77 15.92 -3.31
CA GLU A 8 -18.40 15.08 -4.46
C GLU A 8 -16.89 14.88 -4.59
N LYS A 9 -16.10 15.96 -4.42
CA LYS A 9 -14.64 15.86 -4.48
C LYS A 9 -14.07 15.06 -3.32
N ALA A 10 -14.49 15.35 -2.10
CA ALA A 10 -14.05 14.61 -0.91
C ALA A 10 -14.39 13.12 -1.03
N GLN A 11 -15.58 12.79 -1.54
CA GLN A 11 -16.00 11.41 -1.78
C GLN A 11 -15.11 10.73 -2.81
N ARG A 12 -14.82 11.38 -3.95
CA ARG A 12 -13.96 10.82 -4.99
C ARG A 12 -12.54 10.55 -4.48
N TYR A 13 -11.94 11.52 -3.79
CA TYR A 13 -10.59 11.37 -3.25
C TYR A 13 -10.51 10.25 -2.20
N MET A 14 -11.51 10.16 -1.33
CA MET A 14 -11.55 9.11 -0.31
C MET A 14 -11.70 7.71 -0.91
N VAL A 15 -12.49 7.57 -1.99
CA VAL A 15 -12.68 6.27 -2.67
C VAL A 15 -11.35 5.71 -3.18
N ASN A 16 -10.53 6.53 -3.83
CA ASN A 16 -9.25 6.07 -4.38
C ASN A 16 -8.29 5.59 -3.28
N VAL A 17 -8.16 6.36 -2.19
CA VAL A 17 -7.29 5.97 -1.07
C VAL A 17 -7.75 4.67 -0.41
N LEU A 18 -9.07 4.47 -0.26
CA LEU A 18 -9.60 3.22 0.29
C LEU A 18 -9.37 2.02 -0.64
N ILE A 19 -9.39 2.23 -1.96
CA ILE A 19 -9.01 1.20 -2.93
C ILE A 19 -7.53 0.83 -2.75
N SER A 20 -6.63 1.82 -2.75
CA SER A 20 -5.19 1.57 -2.57
C SER A 20 -4.86 0.95 -1.21
N ARG A 21 -5.54 1.34 -0.13
CA ARG A 21 -5.41 0.68 1.17
C ARG A 21 -5.77 -0.80 1.09
N ARG A 22 -6.89 -1.13 0.43
CA ARG A 22 -7.32 -2.52 0.25
C ARG A 22 -6.32 -3.33 -0.59
N GLU A 23 -5.77 -2.73 -1.65
CA GLU A 23 -4.75 -3.36 -2.48
C GLU A 23 -3.47 -3.66 -1.68
N ALA A 24 -3.00 -2.68 -0.89
CA ALA A 24 -1.87 -2.88 0.03
C ALA A 24 -2.14 -3.99 1.06
N VAL A 25 -3.33 -4.03 1.67
CA VAL A 25 -3.71 -5.13 2.60
C VAL A 25 -3.71 -6.48 1.89
N ASN A 26 -4.29 -6.57 0.68
CA ASN A 26 -4.32 -7.81 -0.09
C ASN A 26 -2.91 -8.31 -0.47
N ALA A 27 -1.97 -7.39 -0.65
CA ALA A 27 -0.56 -7.69 -0.89
C ALA A 27 0.22 -8.07 0.39
N GLY A 28 -0.40 -8.02 1.58
CA GLY A 28 0.24 -8.31 2.85
C GLY A 28 1.12 -7.17 3.38
N ALA A 29 0.86 -5.92 2.98
CA ALA A 29 1.69 -4.78 3.38
C ALA A 29 1.74 -4.53 4.89
N GLU A 30 0.72 -4.97 5.65
CA GLU A 30 0.73 -4.91 7.11
C GLU A 30 1.87 -5.75 7.74
N GLU A 31 2.32 -6.79 7.04
CA GLU A 31 3.40 -7.68 7.47
C GLU A 31 4.73 -7.35 6.77
N PHE A 32 4.69 -7.16 5.46
CA PHE A 32 5.89 -7.05 4.63
C PHE A 32 6.36 -5.61 4.38
N ALA A 33 5.53 -4.61 4.63
CA ALA A 33 5.88 -3.19 4.50
C ALA A 33 5.26 -2.34 5.63
N PRO A 34 5.41 -2.74 6.91
CA PRO A 34 4.63 -2.18 8.02
C PRO A 34 4.88 -0.69 8.24
N GLU A 35 6.11 -0.22 8.04
CA GLU A 35 6.46 1.20 8.21
C GLU A 35 5.72 2.09 7.21
N LEU A 36 5.72 1.71 5.92
CA LEU A 36 5.02 2.43 4.86
C LEU A 36 3.51 2.37 5.06
N PHE A 37 2.98 1.21 5.46
CA PHE A 37 1.56 1.03 5.70
C PHE A 37 1.07 1.88 6.88
N LEU A 38 1.80 1.89 7.99
CA LEU A 38 1.48 2.72 9.16
C LEU A 38 1.55 4.21 8.83
N GLN A 39 2.57 4.63 8.08
CA GLN A 39 2.67 6.02 7.62
C GLN A 39 1.46 6.42 6.75
N ALA A 40 1.01 5.53 5.86
CA ALA A 40 -0.18 5.76 5.05
C ALA A 40 -1.45 5.88 5.90
N ASP A 41 -1.62 5.04 6.94
CA ASP A 41 -2.76 5.09 7.86
C ASP A 41 -2.77 6.40 8.68
N GLU A 42 -1.62 6.94 9.09
CA GLU A 42 -1.55 8.24 9.78
C GLU A 42 -1.90 9.41 8.84
N GLU A 43 -1.46 9.37 7.58
CA GLU A 43 -1.85 10.37 6.59
C GLU A 43 -3.35 10.29 6.27
N LEU A 44 -3.92 9.09 6.22
CA LEU A 44 -5.37 8.90 6.05
C LEU A 44 -6.17 9.53 7.19
N ARG A 45 -5.72 9.35 8.44
CA ARG A 45 -6.33 10.01 9.61
C ARG A 45 -6.20 11.54 9.51
N SER A 46 -5.05 12.03 9.07
CA SER A 46 -4.80 13.47 8.88
C SER A 46 -5.69 14.07 7.79
N ALA A 47 -5.90 13.36 6.69
CA ALA A 47 -6.84 13.74 5.63
C ALA A 47 -8.28 13.81 6.15
N ALA A 48 -8.72 12.79 6.91
CA ALA A 48 -10.06 12.76 7.49
C ALA A 48 -10.27 13.94 8.47
N GLN A 49 -9.26 14.28 9.27
CA GLN A 49 -9.31 15.45 10.15
C GLN A 49 -9.36 16.75 9.35
N ALA A 50 -8.56 16.89 8.29
CA ALA A 50 -8.58 18.07 7.43
C ALA A 50 -9.93 18.28 6.74
N ILE A 51 -10.62 17.21 6.32
CA ILE A 51 -11.98 17.29 5.78
C ILE A 51 -12.96 17.76 6.85
N ARG A 52 -12.85 17.22 8.07
CA ARG A 52 -13.71 17.62 9.21
C ARG A 52 -13.55 19.10 9.56
N ASP A 53 -12.33 19.62 9.46
CA ASP A 53 -11.98 21.02 9.71
C ASP A 53 -12.30 21.97 8.53
N ASP A 54 -12.95 21.49 7.46
CA ASP A 54 -13.21 22.23 6.21
C ASP A 54 -11.92 22.73 5.49
N LYS A 55 -10.79 22.07 5.73
CA LYS A 55 -9.48 22.37 5.12
C LYS A 55 -9.26 21.54 3.86
N LEU A 56 -10.14 21.69 2.88
CA LEU A 56 -10.23 20.78 1.72
C LEU A 56 -8.98 20.76 0.82
N GLN A 57 -8.34 21.92 0.60
CA GLN A 57 -7.10 21.98 -0.19
C GLN A 57 -5.97 21.20 0.49
N ASN A 58 -5.91 21.26 1.83
CA ASN A 58 -4.95 20.50 2.60
C ASN A 58 -5.29 19.00 2.56
N ALA A 59 -6.58 18.65 2.72
CA ALA A 59 -7.05 17.27 2.61
C ALA A 59 -6.71 16.65 1.26
N GLU A 60 -6.91 17.38 0.15
CA GLU A 60 -6.60 16.89 -1.19
C GLU A 60 -5.10 16.54 -1.34
N ARG A 61 -4.22 17.39 -0.81
CA ARG A 61 -2.77 17.13 -0.83
C ARG A 61 -2.43 15.89 -0.02
N ILE A 62 -2.93 15.81 1.22
CA ILE A 62 -2.68 14.68 2.13
C ILE A 62 -3.18 13.37 1.51
N ILE A 63 -4.36 13.37 0.90
CA ILE A 63 -4.92 12.19 0.22
C ILE A 63 -4.00 11.70 -0.89
N LYS A 64 -3.45 12.59 -1.72
CA LYS A 64 -2.52 12.20 -2.80
C LYS A 64 -1.23 11.57 -2.26
N ASP A 65 -0.74 12.07 -1.13
CA ASP A 65 0.47 11.52 -0.51
C ASP A 65 0.18 10.17 0.17
N CYS A 66 -0.98 10.05 0.82
CA CYS A 66 -1.50 8.80 1.37
C CYS A 66 -1.68 7.70 0.30
N GLU A 67 -2.27 8.04 -0.85
CA GLU A 67 -2.44 7.12 -1.98
C GLU A 67 -1.09 6.56 -2.45
N LYS A 68 -0.08 7.42 -2.59
CA LYS A 68 1.28 7.00 -2.97
C LYS A 68 1.93 6.09 -1.93
N LEU A 69 1.74 6.38 -0.64
CA LEU A 69 2.30 5.55 0.43
C LEU A 69 1.69 4.15 0.41
N TYR A 70 0.37 4.03 0.21
CA TYR A 70 -0.26 2.71 0.05
C TYR A 70 0.25 1.96 -1.18
N GLN A 71 0.39 2.64 -2.32
CA GLN A 71 0.96 2.02 -3.54
C GLN A 71 2.42 1.58 -3.34
N GLN A 72 3.21 2.34 -2.58
CA GLN A 72 4.57 1.96 -2.23
C GLN A 72 4.59 0.76 -1.29
N ALA A 73 3.73 0.75 -0.28
CA ALA A 73 3.60 -0.35 0.67
C ALA A 73 3.16 -1.64 -0.04
N GLU A 74 2.20 -1.56 -0.95
CA GLU A 74 1.76 -2.67 -1.80
C GLU A 74 2.93 -3.24 -2.61
N LEU A 75 3.65 -2.38 -3.33
CA LEU A 75 4.76 -2.80 -4.17
C LEU A 75 5.89 -3.44 -3.37
N GLU A 76 6.21 -2.88 -2.21
CA GLU A 76 7.25 -3.43 -1.32
C GLU A 76 6.83 -4.77 -0.73
N ALA A 77 5.54 -4.92 -0.40
CA ALA A 77 5.00 -6.18 0.09
C ALA A 77 5.06 -7.28 -0.98
N ILE A 78 4.66 -6.98 -2.21
CA ILE A 78 4.75 -7.90 -3.35
C ILE A 78 6.21 -8.34 -3.57
N ARG A 79 7.16 -7.40 -3.52
CA ARG A 79 8.60 -7.70 -3.68
C ARG A 79 9.12 -8.59 -2.57
N SER A 80 8.80 -8.26 -1.33
CA SER A 80 9.26 -9.01 -0.16
C SER A 80 8.69 -10.42 -0.14
N ASN A 81 7.39 -10.59 -0.44
CA ASN A 81 6.77 -11.90 -0.54
C ASN A 81 7.41 -12.75 -1.65
N LEU A 82 7.59 -12.17 -2.85
CA LEU A 82 8.21 -12.88 -3.98
C LEU A 82 9.66 -13.30 -3.68
N LEU A 83 10.43 -12.42 -3.03
CA LEU A 83 11.80 -12.73 -2.61
C LEU A 83 11.83 -13.86 -1.57
N GLY A 84 10.92 -13.85 -0.60
CA GLY A 84 10.78 -14.92 0.38
C GLY A 84 10.48 -16.27 -0.26
N GLU A 85 9.46 -16.34 -1.11
CA GLU A 85 9.10 -17.57 -1.85
C GLU A 85 10.26 -18.07 -2.71
N THR A 86 10.96 -17.16 -3.40
CA THR A 86 12.12 -17.52 -4.23
C THR A 86 13.26 -18.10 -3.39
N GLN A 87 13.53 -17.54 -2.21
CA GLN A 87 14.55 -18.07 -1.29
C GLN A 87 14.19 -19.46 -0.78
N ILE A 88 12.91 -19.69 -0.45
CA ILE A 88 12.42 -21.02 -0.04
C ILE A 88 12.63 -22.04 -1.17
N LEU A 89 12.22 -21.73 -2.40
CA LEU A 89 12.39 -22.61 -3.55
C LEU A 89 13.86 -22.92 -3.87
N ILE A 90 14.75 -21.92 -3.76
CA ILE A 90 16.20 -22.13 -3.92
C ILE A 90 16.71 -23.08 -2.84
N GLN A 91 16.26 -22.92 -1.60
CA GLN A 91 16.70 -23.79 -0.50
C GLN A 91 16.16 -25.22 -0.67
N GLU A 92 14.89 -25.40 -1.01
CA GLU A 92 14.31 -26.71 -1.31
C GLU A 92 15.03 -27.40 -2.48
N SER A 93 15.37 -26.66 -3.53
CA SER A 93 16.13 -27.19 -4.68
C SER A 93 17.53 -27.67 -4.28
N ARG A 94 18.22 -26.94 -3.39
CA ARG A 94 19.50 -27.36 -2.82
C ARG A 94 19.36 -28.61 -1.95
N ASP A 95 18.35 -28.64 -1.09
CA ASP A 95 18.09 -29.76 -0.18
C ASP A 95 17.73 -31.05 -0.94
N LEU A 96 17.07 -30.92 -2.10
CA LEU A 96 16.78 -32.02 -3.02
C LEU A 96 17.98 -32.43 -3.90
N GLY A 97 19.13 -31.78 -3.74
CA GLY A 97 20.36 -32.12 -4.47
C GLY A 97 20.27 -31.86 -5.97
N ALA A 98 19.47 -30.88 -6.41
CA ALA A 98 19.31 -30.56 -7.83
C ALA A 98 20.65 -30.20 -8.52
N GLU A 99 21.62 -29.67 -7.77
CA GLU A 99 22.99 -29.44 -8.23
C GLU A 99 23.71 -30.72 -8.70
N GLN A 100 23.31 -31.89 -8.20
CA GLN A 100 23.86 -33.19 -8.60
C GLN A 100 23.22 -33.79 -9.86
N LEU A 101 22.13 -33.17 -10.35
CA LEU A 101 21.40 -33.60 -11.55
C LEU A 101 21.62 -32.67 -12.75
N ALA A 102 22.34 -31.56 -12.58
CA ALA A 102 22.73 -30.70 -13.68
C ALA A 102 23.80 -31.41 -14.53
N PRO A 103 23.56 -31.66 -15.84
CA PRO A 103 24.58 -32.23 -16.72
C PRO A 103 25.72 -31.22 -16.91
N GLU A 104 26.96 -31.74 -16.92
CA GLU A 104 28.21 -30.96 -17.16
C GLU A 104 28.19 -30.17 -18.47
#